data_AF-K6YCE3-F1
#
_entry.id   AF-K6YCE3-F1
#
_cell.length_a   1.000
_cell.length_b   1.000
_cell.length_c   1.000
_cell.angle_alpha   90.00
_cell.angle_beta   90.00
_cell.angle_gamma   90.00
#
_symmetry.space_group_name_H-M   'P 1'
#
loop_
_entity.id
_entity.type
_entity.pdbx_description
1 polymer ?
#
loop_
_entity_poly.entity_id
_entity_poly.type
_entity_poly.pdbx_seq_one_letter_code
_entity_poly.pdbx_strand_id
1 'polypeptide(L)'
;MIVAPSCFESEDQARKIAHKLIDAGYFERVDHWVASTSGNNENKGLVGLMYAGFNPIEHCESGFPILITVDTSIQGNDHQHVRTSATIVYKQMLKELNHI
;
A
#
# COMPACT_ATOMS: atom_id res chain seq x y z
N MET A 1 10.66 2.55 10.05
CA MET A 1 10.68 1.09 9.80
C MET A 1 9.96 0.82 8.50
N ILE A 2 10.67 0.31 7.49
CA ILE A 2 10.03 -0.22 6.28
C ILE A 2 9.40 -1.54 6.69
N VAL A 3 8.07 -1.58 6.72
CA VAL A 3 7.32 -2.79 7.00
C VAL A 3 7.58 -3.75 5.83
N ALA A 4 8.06 -4.96 6.12
CA ALA A 4 8.38 -5.95 5.09
C ALA A 4 7.18 -6.13 4.13
N PRO A 5 7.34 -5.89 2.83
CA PRO A 5 6.27 -6.07 1.87
C PRO A 5 5.89 -7.55 1.80
N SER A 6 4.61 -7.83 1.58
CA SER A 6 4.20 -9.20 1.24
C SER A 6 4.86 -9.59 -0.08
N CYS A 7 5.69 -10.63 -0.05
CA CYS A 7 6.39 -11.16 -1.21
C CYS A 7 5.51 -12.22 -1.90
N PHE A 8 5.29 -12.04 -3.19
CA PHE A 8 4.51 -12.96 -4.04
C PHE A 8 5.45 -13.80 -4.91
N GLU A 9 4.97 -14.93 -5.43
CA GLU A 9 5.76 -15.90 -6.19
C GLU A 9 6.20 -15.35 -7.56
N SER A 10 5.45 -14.41 -8.13
CA SER A 10 5.75 -13.78 -9.42
C SER A 10 5.25 -12.33 -9.49
N GLU A 11 5.82 -11.54 -10.43
CA GLU A 11 5.33 -10.20 -10.74
C GLU A 11 3.85 -10.21 -11.16
N ASP A 12 3.45 -11.20 -11.96
CA ASP A 12 2.07 -11.39 -12.40
C ASP A 12 1.12 -11.65 -11.22
N GLN A 13 1.56 -12.40 -10.21
CA GLN A 13 0.78 -12.60 -9.00
C GLN A 13 0.68 -11.31 -8.19
N ALA A 14 1.79 -10.58 -8.00
CA ALA A 14 1.80 -9.29 -7.32
C ALA A 14 0.84 -8.30 -8.01
N ARG A 15 0.87 -8.23 -9.35
CA ARG A 15 -0.04 -7.42 -10.17
C ARG A 15 -1.50 -7.82 -9.98
N LYS A 16 -1.82 -9.12 -10.04
CA LYS A 16 -3.20 -9.62 -9.82
C LYS A 16 -3.72 -9.25 -8.44
N ILE A 17 -2.89 -9.38 -7.40
CA ILE A 17 -3.29 -9.02 -6.03
C ILE A 17 -3.44 -7.50 -5.89
N ALA A 18 -2.54 -6.71 -6.48
CA ALA A 18 -2.67 -5.25 -6.49
C ALA A 18 -3.99 -4.81 -7.15
N HIS A 19 -4.35 -5.39 -8.30
CA HIS A 19 -5.62 -5.09 -8.95
C HIS A 19 -6.82 -5.49 -8.08
N LYS A 20 -6.80 -6.68 -7.44
CA LYS A 20 -7.86 -7.06 -6.50
C LYS A 20 -8.02 -6.08 -5.34
N LEU A 21 -6.92 -5.56 -4.80
CA LEU A 21 -6.95 -4.56 -3.74
C LEU A 21 -7.59 -3.25 -4.24
N ILE A 22 -7.19 -2.80 -5.43
CA ILE A 22 -7.74 -1.60 -6.07
C ILE A 22 -9.25 -1.77 -6.31
N ASP A 23 -9.65 -2.88 -6.93
CA ASP A 23 -11.06 -3.20 -7.19
C ASP A 23 -11.88 -3.33 -5.90
N ALA A 24 -11.26 -3.75 -4.79
CA ALA A 24 -11.88 -3.82 -3.47
C ALA A 24 -11.92 -2.47 -2.71
N GLY A 25 -11.49 -1.39 -3.35
CA GLY A 25 -11.55 -0.02 -2.83
C GLY A 25 -10.40 0.34 -1.88
N TYR A 26 -9.18 -0.14 -2.18
CA TYR A 26 -8.03 0.10 -1.32
C TYR A 26 -7.77 1.59 -1.07
N PHE A 27 -7.75 2.40 -2.12
CA PHE A 27 -7.44 3.83 -2.00
C PHE A 27 -8.49 4.57 -1.18
N GLU A 28 -9.77 4.28 -1.40
CA GLU A 28 -10.89 4.87 -0.68
C GLU A 28 -10.83 4.53 0.82
N ARG A 29 -10.45 3.29 1.16
CA ARG A 29 -10.28 2.87 2.56
C ARG A 29 -9.08 3.55 3.22
N VAL A 30 -7.96 3.68 2.50
CA VAL A 30 -6.80 4.43 3.01
C VAL A 30 -7.17 5.88 3.27
N ASP A 31 -7.84 6.53 2.31
CA ASP A 31 -8.29 7.91 2.44
C ASP A 31 -9.23 8.10 3.64
N HIS A 32 -10.19 7.20 3.81
CA HIS A 32 -11.09 7.22 4.96
C HIS A 32 -10.31 7.08 6.28
N TRP A 33 -9.36 6.14 6.34
CA TRP A 33 -8.59 5.89 7.55
C TRP A 33 -7.69 7.08 7.90
N VAL A 34 -7.01 7.66 6.91
CA VAL A 34 -6.19 8.88 7.06
C VAL A 34 -7.06 10.05 7.54
N ALA A 35 -8.17 10.35 6.86
CA ALA A 35 -9.06 11.45 7.24
C ALA A 35 -9.61 11.30 8.66
N SER A 36 -9.97 10.06 9.06
CA SER A 36 -10.50 9.78 10.41
C SER A 36 -9.47 9.98 11.54
N THR A 37 -8.17 9.90 11.23
CA THR A 37 -7.10 9.95 12.22
C THR A 37 -6.37 11.29 12.22
N SER A 38 -6.27 11.98 11.08
CA SER A 38 -5.65 13.32 10.99
C SER A 38 -6.66 14.47 11.14
N GLY A 39 -7.96 14.22 10.97
CA GLY A 39 -8.97 15.27 10.86
C GLY A 39 -8.82 16.14 9.61
N ASN A 40 -7.87 15.81 8.73
CA ASN A 40 -7.52 16.60 7.55
C ASN A 40 -7.90 15.85 6.27
N ASN A 41 -8.82 16.43 5.50
CA ASN A 41 -9.45 15.81 4.33
C ASN A 41 -8.66 16.01 3.03
N GLU A 42 -7.47 16.62 3.08
CA GLU A 42 -6.71 17.05 1.91
C GLU A 42 -5.82 15.94 1.31
N ASN A 43 -5.62 14.82 2.01
CA ASN A 43 -4.69 13.76 1.59
C ASN A 43 -5.31 12.68 0.64
N LYS A 44 -6.46 12.98 0.02
CA LYS A 44 -7.36 12.02 -0.70
C LYS A 44 -6.89 11.51 -2.07
N GLY A 45 -5.62 11.14 -2.22
CA GLY A 45 -5.17 10.63 -3.52
C GLY A 45 -3.68 10.40 -3.67
N LEU A 46 -2.95 10.38 -2.56
CA LEU A 46 -1.49 10.48 -2.58
C LEU A 46 -0.83 9.13 -2.26
N VAL A 47 -1.55 8.02 -2.48
CA VAL A 47 -1.06 6.65 -2.23
C VAL A 47 -1.18 5.82 -3.50
N GLY A 48 -0.11 5.10 -3.85
CA GLY A 48 -0.05 4.19 -4.99
C GLY A 48 0.39 2.79 -4.60
N LEU A 49 0.16 1.83 -5.49
CA LEU A 49 0.68 0.46 -5.42
C LEU A 49 1.60 0.21 -6.62
N MET A 50 2.87 -0.10 -6.36
CA MET A 50 3.88 -0.41 -7.38
C MET A 50 4.27 -1.87 -7.27
N TYR A 51 4.21 -2.60 -8.38
CA TYR A 51 4.46 -4.05 -8.43
C TYR A 51 5.44 -4.46 -9.54
N ALA A 52 5.98 -3.49 -10.29
CA ALA A 52 6.96 -3.69 -11.36
C ALA A 52 7.86 -2.45 -11.50
N GLY A 53 8.94 -2.56 -12.28
CA GLY A 53 9.83 -1.42 -12.61
C GLY A 53 10.88 -1.09 -11.55
N PHE A 54 11.12 -1.99 -10.59
CA PHE A 54 12.15 -1.88 -9.55
C PHE A 54 12.83 -3.24 -9.35
N ASN A 55 13.97 -3.26 -8.65
CA ASN A 55 14.67 -4.50 -8.29
C ASN A 55 13.98 -5.17 -7.09
N PRO A 56 13.33 -6.34 -7.25
CA PRO A 56 12.56 -6.96 -6.17
C PRO A 56 13.44 -7.46 -5.01
N ILE A 57 14.70 -7.78 -5.27
CA ILE A 57 15.64 -8.34 -4.27
C ILE A 57 15.92 -7.34 -3.14
N GLU A 58 15.83 -6.04 -3.41
CA GLU A 58 16.04 -4.97 -2.41
C GLU A 58 14.89 -4.88 -1.39
N HIS A 59 13.80 -5.61 -1.63
CA HIS A 59 12.56 -5.54 -0.87
C HIS A 59 12.06 -6.91 -0.41
N CYS A 60 12.44 -7.98 -1.13
CA CYS A 60 12.14 -9.37 -0.84
C CYS A 60 13.37 -10.22 -1.16
N GLU A 61 13.94 -10.94 -0.17
CA GLU A 61 15.05 -11.88 -0.40
C GLU A 61 14.69 -12.97 -1.43
N SER A 62 13.40 -13.31 -1.51
CA SER A 62 12.82 -14.13 -2.57
C SER A 62 11.39 -13.66 -2.88
N GLY A 63 11.01 -13.65 -4.16
CA GLY A 63 9.70 -13.24 -4.63
C GLY A 63 9.59 -11.78 -5.10
N PHE A 64 8.37 -11.35 -5.37
CA PHE A 64 8.01 -10.05 -5.95
C PHE A 64 7.08 -9.28 -5.00
N PRO A 65 7.47 -8.11 -4.50
CA PRO A 65 6.64 -7.35 -3.58
C PRO A 65 5.61 -6.47 -4.28
N ILE A 66 4.59 -6.07 -3.54
CA ILE A 66 3.82 -4.85 -3.82
C ILE A 66 4.32 -3.76 -2.88
N LEU A 67 4.79 -2.66 -3.44
CA LEU A 67 5.28 -1.50 -2.71
C LEU A 67 4.19 -0.44 -2.63
N ILE A 68 3.99 0.10 -1.43
CA ILE A 68 3.13 1.26 -1.20
C ILE A 68 3.96 2.52 -1.44
N THR A 69 3.54 3.31 -2.41
CA THR A 69 4.13 4.62 -2.70
C THR A 69 3.26 5.72 -2.09
N VAL A 70 3.90 6.78 -1.63
CA VAL A 70 3.22 7.99 -1.16
C VAL A 70 3.78 9.16 -1.97
N ASP A 71 2.92 9.99 -2.54
CA ASP A 71 3.31 11.15 -3.32
C ASP A 71 4.09 12.13 -2.42
N THR A 72 5.26 12.57 -2.88
CA THR A 72 6.17 13.46 -2.13
C THR A 72 5.68 14.91 -2.05
N SER A 73 4.57 15.23 -2.71
CA SER A 73 3.91 16.53 -2.59
C SER A 73 3.15 16.71 -1.27
N ILE A 74 2.88 15.63 -0.51
CA ILE A 74 2.43 15.75 0.88
C ILE A 74 3.59 16.38 1.68
N GLN A 75 3.35 17.51 2.35
CA GLN A 75 4.36 18.13 3.19
C GLN A 75 4.17 17.78 4.67
N GLY A 76 5.27 17.53 5.39
CA GLY A 76 5.30 17.45 6.85
C GLY A 76 5.06 16.07 7.48
N ASN A 77 4.67 16.07 8.77
CA ASN A 77 4.41 14.88 9.61
C ASN A 77 3.33 13.92 9.05
N ASP A 78 2.58 14.37 8.04
CA ASP A 78 1.54 13.58 7.38
C ASP A 78 2.11 12.43 6.53
N HIS A 79 3.34 12.52 6.02
CA HIS A 79 3.94 11.45 5.20
C HIS A 79 4.01 10.12 5.93
N GLN A 80 4.53 10.15 7.17
CA GLN A 80 4.69 8.94 7.97
C GLN A 80 3.33 8.40 8.41
N HIS A 81 2.38 9.28 8.70
CA HIS A 81 1.02 8.91 9.08
C HIS A 81 0.27 8.24 7.92
N VAL A 82 0.29 8.86 6.74
CA VAL A 82 -0.31 8.33 5.50
C VAL A 82 0.31 6.99 5.15
N ARG A 83 1.64 6.87 5.19
CA ARG A 83 2.34 5.60 4.90
C ARG A 83 1.96 4.50 5.88
N THR A 84 1.87 4.83 7.17
CA THR A 84 1.49 3.85 8.22
C THR A 84 0.05 3.40 8.02
N SER A 85 -0.85 4.35 7.78
CA SER A 85 -2.27 4.11 7.48
C SER A 85 -2.46 3.21 6.26
N ALA A 86 -1.81 3.56 5.15
CA ALA A 86 -1.80 2.78 3.92
C ALA A 86 -1.32 1.35 4.15
N THR A 87 -0.25 1.18 4.93
CA THR A 87 0.30 -0.14 5.26
C THR A 87 -0.66 -0.99 6.10
N ILE A 88 -1.37 -0.37 7.06
CA ILE A 88 -2.35 -1.07 7.91
C ILE A 88 -3.52 -1.55 7.06
N VAL A 89 -4.10 -0.65 6.27
CA VAL A 89 -5.23 -0.98 5.37
C VAL A 89 -4.82 -2.04 4.35
N TYR A 90 -3.62 -1.92 3.76
CA TYR A 90 -3.08 -2.91 2.83
C TYR A 90 -3.03 -4.30 3.46
N LYS A 91 -2.43 -4.42 4.65
CA LYS A 91 -2.33 -5.69 5.37
C LYS A 91 -3.69 -6.26 5.75
N GLN A 92 -4.63 -5.39 6.16
CA GLN A 92 -5.97 -5.82 6.51
C GLN A 92 -6.70 -6.37 5.28
N MET A 93 -6.69 -5.64 4.17
CA MET A 93 -7.36 -6.07 2.94
C MET A 93 -6.72 -7.31 2.33
N LEU A 94 -5.40 -7.47 2.43
CA LEU A 94 -4.74 -8.71 2.02
C LEU A 94 -5.26 -9.93 2.78
N LYS A 95 -5.51 -9.80 4.09
CA LYS A 95 -6.11 -10.89 4.89
C LYS A 95 -7.54 -11.18 4.44
N GLU A 96 -8.34 -10.14 4.20
CA GLU A 96 -9.72 -10.25 3.71
C GLU A 96 -9.78 -10.98 2.35
N LEU A 97 -8.86 -10.65 1.43
CA LEU A 97 -8.81 -11.24 0.08
C LEU A 97 -8.27 -12.68 0.05
N ASN A 98 -7.46 -13.07 1.03
CA ASN A 98 -6.82 -14.39 1.07
C ASN A 98 -7.56 -15.42 1.95
N HIS A 99 -8.68 -15.06 2.60
CA HIS A 99 -9.48 -15.95 3.46
C HIS A 99 -8.64 -16.86 4.38
N ILE A 100 -7.82 -16.26 5.23
CA ILE A 100 -7.21 -16.94 6.40
C ILE A 100 -7.87 -16.43 7.67
#